data_AF-A0A3B8MVU2-F1
#
_entry.id   AF-A0A3B8MVU2-F1
#
_cell.length_a   1.000
_cell.length_b   1.000
_cell.length_c   1.000
_cell.angle_alpha   90.00
_cell.angle_beta   90.00
_cell.angle_gamma   90.00
#
_symmetry.space_group_name_H-M   'P 1'
#
loop_
_entity.id
_entity.type
_entity.pdbx_description
1 polymer ?
#
loop_
_entity_poly.entity_id
_entity_poly.type
_entity_poly.pdbx_seq_one_letter_code
_entity_poly.pdbx_strand_id
1 'polypeptide(L)'
;NTYADVKAETDVCCTSGNAARVVNSFEDEAIIFLPDEYLAANVAQETGKKIIFPTRDVVTDPKPGIDYQIVGWHGRCEVHEKFTVEDIANVRAQFPDVLVLAHPECSPEVVAASDFSSSTSKMVDFVKESDKHHYLLLTECSMGDNIAAMAPEKEMVRLCSIRCPHMNEITLEDTLNALKNDEQIIDVPEEIRVKALRSVQRMLEI
;
A
#
# COMPACT_ATOMS: atom_id res chain seq x y z
N ASN A 1 1.25 -1.78 7.06
CA ASN A 1 0.15 -2.12 8.01
C ASN A 1 0.71 -2.77 9.26
N THR A 2 0.49 -2.19 10.45
CA THR A 2 1.19 -2.59 11.70
C THR A 2 0.24 -2.73 12.89
N TYR A 3 0.65 -3.47 13.91
CA TYR A 3 -0.04 -3.58 15.19
C TYR A 3 -0.03 -2.25 15.98
N ALA A 4 -0.89 -2.17 17.00
CA ALA A 4 -1.03 -0.99 17.85
C ALA A 4 0.21 -0.72 18.72
N ASP A 5 0.88 -1.77 19.20
CA ASP A 5 2.14 -1.67 19.93
C ASP A 5 3.28 -1.11 19.08
N VAL A 6 3.38 -1.51 17.80
CA VAL A 6 4.33 -0.91 16.86
C VAL A 6 4.03 0.57 16.65
N LYS A 7 2.75 0.95 16.53
CA LYS A 7 2.35 2.36 16.40
C LYS A 7 2.68 3.18 17.64
N ALA A 8 2.69 2.56 18.83
CA ALA A 8 3.05 3.21 20.08
C ALA A 8 4.54 3.58 20.14
N GLU A 9 5.40 2.86 19.41
CA GLU A 9 6.84 3.09 19.31
C GLU A 9 7.23 3.88 18.04
N THR A 10 6.27 4.34 17.25
CA THR A 10 6.51 5.05 15.98
C THR A 10 6.28 6.56 16.15
N ASP A 11 7.08 7.39 15.50
CA ASP A 11 6.91 8.85 15.55
C ASP A 11 5.67 9.35 14.81
N VAL A 12 5.44 8.85 13.59
CA VAL A 12 4.35 9.25 12.68
C VAL A 12 3.88 8.05 11.86
N CYS A 13 2.58 7.80 11.81
CA CYS A 13 2.00 6.80 10.91
C CYS A 13 1.95 7.31 9.46
N CYS A 14 1.78 6.41 8.50
CA CYS A 14 1.41 6.78 7.13
C CYS A 14 0.49 5.74 6.50
N THR A 15 -0.08 6.10 5.36
CA THR A 15 -0.86 5.22 4.47
C THR A 15 -0.28 5.31 3.06
N SER A 16 -0.63 4.37 2.18
CA SER A 16 -0.28 4.47 0.75
C SER A 16 -0.77 5.75 0.08
N GLY A 17 -1.73 6.47 0.68
CA GLY A 17 -2.26 7.72 0.13
C GLY A 17 -1.44 8.97 0.46
N ASN A 18 -0.64 8.94 1.53
CA ASN A 18 0.12 10.09 2.05
C ASN A 18 1.57 9.80 2.43
N ALA A 19 2.09 8.59 2.20
CA ALA A 19 3.45 8.21 2.61
C ALA A 19 4.54 9.15 2.06
N ALA A 20 4.49 9.54 0.79
CA ALA A 20 5.44 10.49 0.22
C ALA A 20 5.36 11.87 0.88
N ARG A 21 4.15 12.34 1.25
CA ARG A 21 3.96 13.60 1.96
C ARG A 21 4.55 13.54 3.37
N VAL A 22 4.33 12.44 4.09
CA VAL A 22 4.91 12.21 5.42
C VAL A 22 6.43 12.13 5.34
N VAL A 23 6.99 11.40 4.37
CA VAL A 23 8.44 11.30 4.20
C VAL A 23 9.07 12.65 3.86
N ASN A 24 8.40 13.48 3.06
CA ASN A 24 8.88 14.81 2.73
C ASN A 24 8.76 15.84 3.86
N SER A 25 7.94 15.59 4.90
CA SER A 25 7.90 16.48 6.07
C SER A 25 9.13 16.38 6.96
N PHE A 26 9.98 15.36 6.75
CA PHE A 26 11.28 15.19 7.41
C PHE A 26 12.38 15.52 6.40
N GLU A 27 12.87 16.77 6.39
CA GLU A 27 13.81 17.25 5.38
C GLU A 27 15.18 16.54 5.49
N ASP A 28 15.82 16.59 6.66
CA ASP A 28 17.19 16.13 6.88
C ASP A 28 17.32 14.94 7.86
N GLU A 29 16.20 14.35 8.27
CA GLU A 29 16.20 13.21 9.20
C GLU A 29 16.19 11.87 8.44
N ALA A 30 16.98 10.92 8.93
CA ALA A 30 16.92 9.54 8.45
C ALA A 30 15.65 8.86 9.00
N ILE A 31 14.83 8.31 8.11
CA ILE A 31 13.52 7.75 8.42
C ILE A 31 13.60 6.23 8.44
N ILE A 32 13.15 5.59 9.52
CA ILE A 32 12.90 4.15 9.52
C ILE A 32 11.49 3.91 8.95
N PHE A 33 11.40 3.23 7.82
CA PHE A 33 10.15 2.96 7.11
C PHE A 33 9.79 1.48 7.22
N LEU A 34 8.60 1.20 7.74
CA LEU A 34 8.15 -0.16 8.03
C LEU A 34 6.64 -0.34 7.80
N PRO A 35 6.16 -1.58 7.59
CA PRO A 35 6.94 -2.79 7.39
C PRO A 35 7.23 -3.08 5.91
N ASP A 36 6.59 -2.34 4.99
CA ASP A 36 6.51 -2.73 3.59
C ASP A 36 7.69 -2.19 2.76
N GLU A 37 8.46 -3.12 2.22
CA GLU A 37 9.66 -2.91 1.41
C GLU A 37 9.35 -2.15 0.13
N TYR A 38 8.28 -2.54 -0.56
CA TYR A 38 7.93 -2.01 -1.86
C TYR A 38 7.36 -0.60 -1.74
N LEU A 39 6.49 -0.36 -0.75
CA LEU A 39 6.03 0.99 -0.44
C LEU A 39 7.21 1.90 -0.07
N ALA A 40 8.15 1.44 0.76
CA ALA A 40 9.33 2.22 1.11
C ALA A 40 10.18 2.55 -0.13
N ALA A 41 10.42 1.57 -1.01
CA ALA A 41 11.18 1.75 -2.24
C ALA A 41 10.49 2.70 -3.23
N ASN A 42 9.18 2.54 -3.43
CA ASN A 42 8.38 3.39 -4.31
C ASN A 42 8.32 4.84 -3.79
N VAL A 43 8.15 5.03 -2.48
CA VAL A 43 8.19 6.36 -1.85
C VAL A 43 9.58 6.99 -1.97
N ALA A 44 10.65 6.21 -1.78
CA ALA A 44 12.01 6.71 -1.99
C ALA A 44 12.22 7.19 -3.43
N GLN A 45 11.72 6.44 -4.42
CA GLN A 45 11.77 6.81 -5.83
C GLN A 45 10.95 8.07 -6.12
N GLU A 46 9.72 8.18 -5.59
CA GLU A 46 8.83 9.33 -5.76
C GLU A 46 9.42 10.62 -5.15
N THR A 47 10.02 10.51 -3.96
CA THR A 47 10.59 11.63 -3.21
C THR A 47 12.03 11.97 -3.61
N GLY A 48 12.66 11.14 -4.44
CA GLY A 48 14.08 11.26 -4.79
C GLY A 48 15.03 10.98 -3.63
N LYS A 49 14.55 10.41 -2.52
CA LYS A 49 15.35 10.08 -1.34
C LYS A 49 16.07 8.75 -1.52
N LYS A 50 17.24 8.61 -0.90
CA LYS A 50 18.04 7.37 -0.96
C LYS A 50 17.63 6.41 0.15
N ILE A 51 17.39 5.15 -0.23
CA ILE A 51 16.97 4.08 0.68
C ILE A 51 18.05 3.01 0.87
N ILE A 52 18.14 2.47 2.08
CA ILE A 52 18.92 1.27 2.42
C ILE A 52 18.03 0.26 3.12
N PHE A 53 18.28 -1.03 2.88
CA PHE A 53 17.68 -2.13 3.61
C PHE A 53 18.74 -2.83 4.46
N PRO A 54 18.66 -2.79 5.79
CA PRO A 54 19.69 -3.36 6.65
C PRO A 54 19.70 -4.89 6.57
N THR A 55 20.90 -5.47 6.63
CA THR A 55 21.14 -6.92 6.71
C THR A 55 21.91 -7.23 7.99
N ARG A 56 21.72 -8.43 8.55
CA ARG A 56 22.52 -8.89 9.70
C ARG A 56 23.96 -9.23 9.32
N ASP A 57 24.16 -9.62 8.07
CA ASP A 57 25.47 -9.93 7.54
C ASP A 57 26.30 -8.66 7.36
N VAL A 58 27.60 -8.77 7.68
CA VAL A 58 28.57 -7.69 7.46
C VAL A 58 28.65 -7.44 5.96
N VAL A 59 28.06 -6.35 5.49
CA VAL A 59 28.23 -5.89 4.11
C VAL A 59 29.69 -5.52 3.92
N THR A 60 30.40 -6.29 3.09
CA THR A 60 31.85 -6.13 2.84
C THR A 60 32.19 -4.97 1.91
N ASP A 61 31.18 -4.32 1.32
CA ASP A 61 31.33 -3.11 0.51
C ASP A 61 30.23 -2.09 0.85
N PRO A 62 30.29 -1.44 2.03
CA PRO A 62 29.41 -0.32 2.32
C PRO A 62 29.78 0.81 1.35
N LYS A 63 28.90 1.15 0.39
CA LYS A 63 29.12 2.26 -0.55
C LYS A 63 29.43 3.55 0.23
N PRO A 64 30.70 3.96 0.33
CA PRO A 64 31.07 5.06 1.22
C PRO A 64 30.55 6.38 0.65
N GLY A 65 30.04 7.26 1.51
CA GLY A 65 29.61 8.61 1.11
C GLY A 65 28.19 8.72 0.56
N ILE A 66 27.35 7.69 0.71
CA ILE A 66 25.91 7.79 0.48
C ILE A 66 25.22 8.16 1.79
N ASP A 67 24.60 9.33 1.83
CA ASP A 67 23.68 9.72 2.89
C ASP A 67 22.30 9.08 2.61
N TYR A 68 21.95 8.06 3.39
CA TYR A 68 20.68 7.35 3.26
C TYR A 68 19.63 8.02 4.14
N GLN A 69 18.54 8.46 3.51
CA GLN A 69 17.46 9.18 4.16
C GLN A 69 16.32 8.25 4.57
N ILE A 70 16.26 7.04 4.01
CA ILE A 70 15.25 6.03 4.34
C ILE A 70 15.95 4.71 4.66
N VAL A 71 15.56 4.10 5.79
CA VAL A 71 15.95 2.76 6.21
C VAL A 71 14.70 1.89 6.13
N GLY A 72 14.61 1.04 5.12
CA GLY A 72 13.44 0.20 4.88
C GLY A 72 13.45 -1.11 5.67
N TRP A 73 12.30 -1.78 5.69
CA TRP A 73 12.12 -3.12 6.25
C TRP A 73 11.77 -4.13 5.15
N HIS A 74 12.12 -5.41 5.33
CA HIS A 74 11.94 -6.47 4.33
C HIS A 74 10.54 -7.13 4.35
N GLY A 75 9.56 -6.49 4.99
CA GLY A 75 8.18 -6.99 4.98
C GLY A 75 7.54 -6.69 3.63
N ARG A 76 6.62 -7.53 3.18
CA ARG A 76 5.90 -7.33 1.92
C ARG A 76 4.46 -7.76 2.09
N CYS A 77 3.56 -7.13 1.35
CA CYS A 77 2.21 -7.63 1.21
C CYS A 77 2.20 -8.92 0.38
N GLU A 78 1.70 -10.02 0.96
CA GLU A 78 1.57 -11.33 0.32
C GLU A 78 0.66 -11.35 -0.92
N VAL A 79 -0.10 -10.27 -1.14
CA VAL A 79 -0.99 -10.08 -2.29
C VAL A 79 -0.23 -9.34 -3.37
N HIS A 80 0.26 -8.13 -3.06
CA HIS A 80 0.88 -7.24 -4.04
C HIS A 80 2.25 -7.72 -4.54
N GLU A 81 2.95 -8.55 -3.78
CA GLU A 81 4.22 -9.15 -4.25
C GLU A 81 4.03 -10.15 -5.40
N LYS A 82 2.81 -10.64 -5.63
CA LYS A 82 2.52 -11.65 -6.65
C LYS A 82 2.31 -11.07 -8.05
N PHE A 83 2.10 -9.76 -8.17
CA PHE A 83 1.92 -9.12 -9.47
C PHE A 83 3.27 -8.98 -10.19
N THR A 84 3.25 -9.18 -11.50
CA THR A 84 4.44 -9.14 -12.34
C THR A 84 4.27 -8.20 -13.52
N VAL A 85 5.39 -7.75 -14.11
CA VAL A 85 5.38 -6.97 -15.35
C VAL A 85 4.83 -7.80 -16.52
N GLU A 86 4.97 -9.13 -16.46
CA GLU A 86 4.42 -10.05 -17.46
C GLU A 86 2.87 -10.03 -17.44
N ASP A 87 2.26 -9.96 -16.26
CA ASP A 87 0.79 -9.81 -16.15
C ASP A 87 0.30 -8.56 -16.89
N ILE A 88 1.01 -7.44 -16.73
CA ILE A 88 0.73 -6.17 -17.43
C ILE A 88 0.84 -6.36 -18.95
N ALA A 89 1.92 -6.98 -19.41
CA ALA A 89 2.16 -7.20 -20.83
C ALA A 89 1.06 -8.10 -21.45
N ASN A 90 0.68 -9.17 -20.76
CA ASN A 90 -0.34 -10.11 -21.19
C ASN A 90 -1.73 -9.47 -21.29
N VAL A 91 -2.08 -8.57 -20.35
CA VAL A 91 -3.35 -7.85 -20.40
C VAL A 91 -3.34 -6.78 -21.49
N ARG A 92 -2.26 -5.99 -21.63
CA ARG A 92 -2.12 -5.00 -22.72
C ARG A 92 -2.18 -5.63 -24.11
N ALA A 93 -1.72 -6.87 -24.26
CA ALA A 93 -1.84 -7.62 -25.52
C ALA A 93 -3.30 -7.96 -25.89
N GLN A 94 -4.17 -8.13 -24.90
CA GLN A 94 -5.60 -8.43 -25.08
C GLN A 94 -6.45 -7.16 -25.16
N PHE A 95 -6.09 -6.13 -24.39
CA PHE A 95 -6.79 -4.86 -24.28
C PHE A 95 -5.79 -3.70 -24.53
N PRO A 96 -5.56 -3.30 -25.78
CA PRO A 96 -4.54 -2.29 -26.11
C PRO A 96 -4.82 -0.88 -25.54
N ASP A 97 -6.07 -0.58 -25.18
CA ASP A 97 -6.51 0.69 -24.60
C ASP A 97 -6.55 0.69 -23.06
N VAL A 98 -6.17 -0.43 -22.42
CA VAL A 98 -6.23 -0.59 -20.97
C VAL A 98 -5.32 0.38 -20.24
N LEU A 99 -5.84 1.02 -19.19
CA LEU A 99 -5.02 1.71 -18.20
C LEU A 99 -4.70 0.77 -17.05
N VAL A 100 -3.43 0.72 -16.65
CA VAL A 100 -2.94 -0.13 -15.58
C VAL A 100 -2.75 0.69 -14.32
N LEU A 101 -3.45 0.29 -13.25
CA LEU A 101 -3.43 0.96 -11.95
C LEU A 101 -2.84 0.00 -10.92
N ALA A 102 -1.69 0.34 -10.35
CA ALA A 102 -0.99 -0.48 -9.36
C ALA A 102 -1.00 0.14 -7.97
N HIS A 103 -1.17 -0.69 -6.94
CA HIS A 103 -0.97 -0.20 -5.58
C HIS A 103 0.52 0.00 -5.33
N PRO A 104 0.96 1.02 -4.57
CA PRO A 104 2.38 1.26 -4.29
C PRO A 104 3.04 0.20 -3.39
N GLU A 105 2.30 -0.81 -2.92
CA GLU A 105 2.86 -2.04 -2.33
C GLU A 105 3.24 -3.08 -3.40
N CYS A 106 3.03 -2.82 -4.69
CA CYS A 106 3.60 -3.64 -5.76
C CYS A 106 5.08 -3.33 -5.93
N SER A 107 5.84 -4.28 -6.48
CA SER A 107 7.27 -4.08 -6.73
C SER A 107 7.55 -2.81 -7.57
N PRO A 108 8.71 -2.15 -7.39
CA PRO A 108 9.05 -0.95 -8.16
C PRO A 108 8.97 -1.14 -9.68
N GLU A 109 9.28 -2.35 -10.17
CA GLU A 109 9.18 -2.70 -11.59
C GLU A 109 7.73 -2.70 -12.07
N VAL A 110 6.80 -3.26 -11.28
CA VAL A 110 5.36 -3.26 -11.60
C VAL A 110 4.81 -1.84 -11.55
N VAL A 111 5.18 -1.06 -10.54
CA VAL A 111 4.77 0.35 -10.44
C VAL A 111 5.26 1.15 -11.63
N ALA A 112 6.52 0.98 -12.03
CA ALA A 112 7.10 1.66 -13.19
C ALA A 112 6.47 1.26 -14.53
N ALA A 113 5.97 0.02 -14.65
CA ALA A 113 5.29 -0.46 -15.84
C ALA A 113 3.81 -0.04 -15.93
N SER A 114 3.24 0.47 -14.82
CA SER A 114 1.84 0.88 -14.70
C SER A 114 1.61 2.33 -15.14
N ASP A 115 0.39 2.65 -15.55
CA ASP A 115 0.00 4.00 -16.00
C ASP A 115 -0.30 4.94 -14.82
N PHE A 116 -0.71 4.38 -13.69
CA PHE A 116 -0.97 5.11 -12.45
C PHE A 116 -0.67 4.25 -11.22
N SER A 117 -0.10 4.85 -10.17
CA SER A 117 0.14 4.17 -8.90
C SER A 117 -0.21 5.04 -7.71
N SER A 118 -1.11 4.56 -6.85
CA SER A 118 -1.57 5.29 -5.67
C SER A 118 -2.41 4.41 -4.74
N SER A 119 -2.88 4.95 -3.61
CA SER A 119 -3.88 4.29 -2.76
C SER A 119 -5.17 3.96 -3.51
N THR A 120 -5.91 2.98 -2.98
CA THR A 120 -7.19 2.53 -3.53
C THR A 120 -8.19 3.67 -3.74
N SER A 121 -8.35 4.58 -2.77
CA SER A 121 -9.26 5.73 -2.92
C SER A 121 -8.89 6.61 -4.12
N LYS A 122 -7.60 6.91 -4.30
CA LYS A 122 -7.13 7.73 -5.44
C LYS A 122 -7.24 6.98 -6.77
N MET A 123 -7.16 5.64 -6.77
CA MET A 123 -7.48 4.85 -7.96
C MET A 123 -8.95 4.98 -8.35
N VAL A 124 -9.88 4.98 -7.38
CA VAL A 124 -11.32 5.20 -7.66
C VAL A 124 -11.51 6.55 -8.35
N ASP A 125 -10.88 7.59 -7.83
CA ASP A 125 -10.99 8.95 -8.37
C ASP A 125 -10.41 9.01 -9.80
N PHE A 126 -9.23 8.42 -10.02
CA PHE A 126 -8.61 8.32 -11.35
C PHE A 126 -9.51 7.57 -12.34
N VAL A 127 -10.09 6.43 -11.95
CA VAL A 127 -11.01 5.68 -12.81
C VAL A 127 -12.23 6.53 -13.15
N LYS A 128 -12.79 7.29 -12.21
CA LYS A 128 -13.97 8.15 -12.47
C LYS A 128 -13.66 9.27 -13.46
N GLU A 129 -12.51 9.91 -13.33
CA GLU A 129 -12.09 11.07 -14.14
C GLU A 129 -11.61 10.68 -15.54
N SER A 130 -11.05 9.49 -15.71
CA SER A 130 -10.57 8.98 -17.00
C SER A 130 -11.71 8.63 -17.97
N ASP A 131 -11.49 8.87 -19.26
CA ASP A 131 -12.42 8.58 -20.36
C ASP A 131 -12.25 7.18 -20.97
N LYS A 132 -11.27 6.40 -20.49
CA LYS A 132 -11.01 5.04 -20.96
C LYS A 132 -12.10 4.06 -20.54
N HIS A 133 -12.18 2.96 -21.30
CA HIS A 133 -13.13 1.90 -21.04
C HIS A 133 -12.54 0.77 -20.19
N HIS A 134 -11.34 0.29 -20.51
CA HIS A 134 -10.70 -0.83 -19.80
C HIS A 134 -9.69 -0.35 -18.75
N TYR A 135 -9.74 -0.95 -17.56
CA TYR A 135 -8.81 -0.68 -16.46
C TYR A 135 -8.33 -1.99 -15.85
N LEU A 136 -7.01 -2.18 -15.78
CA LEU A 136 -6.40 -3.27 -15.04
C LEU A 136 -6.06 -2.80 -13.64
N LEU A 137 -6.65 -3.46 -12.64
CA LEU A 137 -6.38 -3.17 -11.23
C LEU A 137 -5.39 -4.20 -10.66
N LEU A 138 -4.18 -3.75 -10.34
CA LEU A 138 -3.15 -4.52 -9.64
C LEU A 138 -3.21 -4.19 -8.14
N THR A 139 -4.28 -4.67 -7.53
CA THR A 139 -4.54 -4.59 -6.09
C THR A 139 -5.47 -5.74 -5.68
N GLU A 140 -5.99 -5.71 -4.46
CA GLU A 140 -6.95 -6.70 -3.99
C GLU A 140 -8.21 -6.74 -4.89
N CYS A 141 -8.64 -7.93 -5.34
CA CYS A 141 -9.67 -8.11 -6.38
C CYS A 141 -11.04 -7.52 -6.01
N SER A 142 -11.47 -7.58 -4.74
CA SER A 142 -12.75 -7.00 -4.28
C SER A 142 -12.80 -5.49 -4.45
N MET A 143 -11.64 -4.81 -4.50
CA MET A 143 -11.58 -3.40 -4.85
C MET A 143 -12.16 -3.13 -6.24
N GLY A 144 -11.98 -4.04 -7.18
CA GLY A 144 -12.54 -3.92 -8.51
C GLY A 144 -14.06 -4.06 -8.55
N ASP A 145 -14.66 -4.83 -7.62
CA ASP A 145 -16.12 -4.88 -7.47
C ASP A 145 -16.69 -3.54 -6.98
N ASN A 146 -16.00 -2.89 -6.02
CA ASN A 146 -16.38 -1.57 -5.55
C ASN A 146 -16.36 -0.53 -6.67
N ILE A 147 -15.30 -0.53 -7.48
CA ILE A 147 -15.16 0.42 -8.61
C ILE A 147 -16.20 0.12 -9.69
N ALA A 148 -16.39 -1.15 -10.06
CA ALA A 148 -17.39 -1.55 -11.04
C ALA A 148 -18.82 -1.18 -10.61
N ALA A 149 -19.13 -1.27 -9.32
CA ALA A 149 -20.42 -0.81 -8.79
C ALA A 149 -20.61 0.72 -8.89
N MET A 150 -19.53 1.50 -8.77
CA MET A 150 -19.56 2.96 -8.86
C MET A 150 -19.50 3.49 -10.30
N ALA A 151 -18.89 2.74 -11.23
CA ALA A 151 -18.70 3.11 -12.63
C ALA A 151 -19.07 1.92 -13.54
N PRO A 152 -20.36 1.53 -13.62
CA PRO A 152 -20.82 0.33 -14.31
C PRO A 152 -20.60 0.37 -15.83
N GLU A 153 -20.33 1.55 -16.40
CA GLU A 153 -20.00 1.76 -17.80
C GLU A 153 -18.53 1.47 -18.15
N LYS A 154 -17.68 1.22 -17.15
CA LYS A 154 -16.24 0.95 -17.30
C LYS A 154 -15.94 -0.52 -16.99
N GLU A 155 -15.01 -1.11 -17.73
CA GLU A 155 -14.65 -2.51 -17.59
C GLU A 155 -13.41 -2.70 -16.72
N MET A 156 -13.58 -3.37 -15.58
CA MET A 156 -12.50 -3.67 -14.64
C MET A 156 -11.90 -5.06 -14.94
N VAL A 157 -10.71 -5.07 -15.53
CA VAL A 157 -9.87 -6.27 -15.67
C VAL A 157 -9.17 -6.53 -14.34
N ARG A 158 -9.30 -7.77 -13.84
CA ARG A 158 -8.86 -8.14 -12.49
C ARG A 158 -8.17 -9.50 -12.51
N LEU A 159 -7.14 -9.66 -11.68
CA LEU A 159 -6.44 -10.93 -11.48
C LEU A 159 -6.96 -11.61 -10.20
N CYS A 160 -8.20 -12.08 -10.22
CA CYS A 160 -8.88 -12.58 -9.01
C CYS A 160 -8.36 -13.94 -8.49
N SER A 161 -7.35 -14.53 -9.13
CA SER A 161 -6.52 -15.58 -8.54
C SER A 161 -5.62 -15.06 -7.42
N ILE A 162 -5.34 -13.75 -7.39
CA ILE A 162 -4.54 -13.05 -6.39
C ILE A 162 -5.51 -12.28 -5.48
N ARG A 163 -5.69 -12.77 -4.25
CA ARG A 163 -6.59 -12.19 -3.23
C ARG A 163 -5.97 -12.26 -1.85
N CYS A 164 -6.33 -11.33 -0.98
CA CYS A 164 -5.95 -11.41 0.42
C CYS A 164 -6.73 -12.56 1.09
N PRO A 165 -6.06 -13.55 1.69
CA PRO A 165 -6.74 -14.61 2.42
C PRO A 165 -7.50 -14.07 3.63
N HIS A 166 -6.98 -13.00 4.26
CA HIS A 166 -7.53 -12.44 5.49
C HIS A 166 -8.75 -11.54 5.30
N MET A 167 -8.77 -10.71 4.26
CA MET A 167 -9.93 -9.82 4.00
C MET A 167 -11.22 -10.61 3.72
N ASN A 168 -11.08 -11.85 3.21
CA ASN A 168 -12.20 -12.73 2.90
C ASN A 168 -12.67 -13.57 4.10
N GLU A 169 -12.10 -13.39 5.29
CA GLU A 169 -12.55 -14.06 6.51
C GLU A 169 -13.87 -13.48 7.03
N ILE A 170 -14.22 -12.24 6.66
CA ILE A 170 -15.45 -11.57 7.11
C ILE A 170 -16.63 -11.98 6.24
N THR A 171 -17.63 -12.65 6.83
CA THR A 171 -18.86 -13.04 6.13
C THR A 171 -20.07 -12.18 6.50
N LEU A 172 -21.18 -12.32 5.74
CA LEU A 172 -22.45 -11.66 6.06
C LEU A 172 -23.04 -12.21 7.37
N GLU A 173 -22.86 -13.50 7.64
CA GLU A 173 -23.25 -14.17 8.87
C GLU A 173 -22.47 -13.64 10.07
N ASP A 174 -21.14 -13.48 9.94
CA ASP A 174 -20.30 -12.89 11.00
C ASP A 174 -20.75 -11.46 11.30
N THR A 175 -20.99 -10.67 10.25
CA THR A 175 -21.47 -9.28 10.37
C THR A 175 -22.83 -9.23 11.09
N LEU A 176 -23.76 -10.12 10.72
CA LEU A 176 -25.07 -10.22 11.36
C LEU A 176 -24.96 -10.60 12.84
N ASN A 177 -24.08 -11.55 13.17
CA ASN A 177 -23.89 -12.01 14.54
C ASN A 177 -23.23 -10.93 15.40
N ALA A 178 -22.19 -10.27 14.88
CA ALA A 178 -21.52 -9.15 15.55
C ALA A 178 -22.51 -8.04 15.90
N LEU A 179 -23.39 -7.67 14.97
CA LEU A 179 -24.42 -6.64 15.19
C LEU A 179 -25.55 -7.06 16.15
N LYS A 180 -25.87 -8.35 16.23
CA LYS A 180 -26.93 -8.86 17.11
C LYS A 180 -26.47 -9.03 18.55
N ASN A 181 -25.22 -9.43 18.74
CA ASN A 181 -24.71 -9.89 20.03
C ASN A 181 -23.67 -8.93 20.63
N ASP A 182 -23.35 -7.82 19.95
CA ASP A 182 -22.26 -6.89 20.32
C ASP A 182 -20.93 -7.64 20.56
N GLU A 183 -20.64 -8.63 19.72
CA GLU A 183 -19.43 -9.46 19.79
C GLU A 183 -18.23 -8.81 19.06
N GLN A 184 -17.02 -9.32 19.30
CA GLN A 184 -15.75 -8.82 18.72
C GLN A 184 -15.32 -7.43 19.21
N ILE A 185 -15.56 -7.13 20.49
CA ILE A 185 -15.09 -5.90 21.13
C ILE A 185 -13.56 -5.84 21.07
N ILE A 186 -13.04 -4.86 20.32
CA ILE A 186 -11.61 -4.59 20.24
C ILE A 186 -11.19 -3.75 21.44
N ASP A 187 -10.40 -4.35 22.32
CA ASP A 187 -9.77 -3.67 23.44
C ASP A 187 -8.28 -3.46 23.16
N VAL A 188 -7.76 -2.27 23.47
CA VAL A 188 -6.34 -1.94 23.36
C VAL A 188 -5.90 -1.38 24.71
N PRO A 189 -4.85 -1.93 25.35
CA PRO A 189 -4.37 -1.42 26.63
C PRO A 189 -4.13 0.08 26.59
N GLU A 190 -4.63 0.81 27.59
CA GLU A 190 -4.67 2.28 27.58
C GLU A 190 -3.29 2.93 27.35
N GLU A 191 -2.23 2.33 27.92
CA GLU A 191 -0.85 2.78 27.70
C GLU A 191 -0.44 2.71 26.22
N ILE A 192 -0.80 1.63 25.53
CA ILE A 192 -0.53 1.44 24.10
C ILE A 192 -1.40 2.39 23.29
N ARG A 193 -2.70 2.48 23.62
CA ARG A 193 -3.67 3.31 22.91
C ARG A 193 -3.25 4.78 22.87
N VAL A 194 -2.85 5.35 24.01
CA VAL A 194 -2.42 6.77 24.11
C VAL A 194 -1.18 7.03 23.26
N LYS A 195 -0.17 6.17 23.35
CA LYS A 195 1.07 6.29 22.58
C LYS A 195 0.81 6.14 21.07
N ALA A 196 0.06 5.13 20.67
CA ALA A 196 -0.30 4.88 19.28
C ALA A 196 -1.15 6.02 18.68
N LEU A 197 -2.06 6.60 19.48
CA LEU A 197 -2.89 7.72 19.03
C LEU A 197 -2.03 8.92 18.62
N ARG A 198 -0.94 9.20 19.32
CA ARG A 198 -0.03 10.31 18.99
C ARG A 198 0.56 10.18 17.58
N SER A 199 1.00 8.99 17.18
CA SER A 199 1.58 8.78 15.85
C SER A 199 0.54 8.85 14.74
N VAL A 200 -0.70 8.42 15.01
CA VAL A 200 -1.85 8.58 14.10
C VAL A 200 -2.28 10.05 14.00
N GLN A 201 -2.34 10.80 15.10
CA GLN A 201 -2.70 12.22 15.07
C GLN A 201 -1.71 13.05 14.27
N ARG A 202 -0.40 12.84 14.48
CA ARG A 202 0.65 13.49 13.68
C ARG A 202 0.51 13.20 12.19
N MET A 203 0.15 11.97 11.80
CA MET A 203 -0.12 11.61 10.41
C MET A 203 -1.29 12.43 9.83
N LEU A 204 -2.34 12.69 10.62
CA LEU A 204 -3.51 13.44 10.17
C LEU A 204 -3.26 14.95 10.09
N GLU A 205 -2.32 15.47 10.87
CA GLU A 205 -1.87 16.86 10.85
C GLU A 205 -1.03 17.21 9.62
N ILE A 206 -0.42 16.20 8.98
CA ILE A 206 0.39 16.30 7.75
C ILE A 206 -0.47 16.04 6.52
#